data_AF-Q4FE75-F1
#
_entry.id   AF-Q4FE75-F1
#
_cell.length_a   1.000
_cell.length_b   1.000
_cell.length_c   1.000
_cell.angle_alpha   90.00
_cell.angle_beta   90.00
_cell.angle_gamma   90.00
#
_symmetry.space_group_name_H-M   'P 1'
#
loop_
_entity.id
_entity.type
_entity.pdbx_description
1 polymer ?
#
loop_
_entity_poly.entity_id
_entity_poly.type
_entity_poly.pdbx_seq_one_letter_code
_entity_poly.pdbx_strand_id
1 'polypeptide(L)'
;HGIAATPTPLLQSLSEHAVANNLKGVKLHHLHLEGATPWTAEGVRDRIRSNSLFTGHNLRAAVNNGIADFNSCFLYEVPLLFRKGAIKLNASLIQVSPPDANGYCSLGTSVDTARAAVTNSPLIIAMVNKNMPRTFGDGVIHVSHIDYLVNEADGFELHQRNIGQQNEQ
;
A
#
# COMPACT_ATOMS: atom_id res chain seq x y z
N HIS A 1 -1.91 0.68 1.57
CA HIS A 1 -1.41 0.45 2.95
C HIS A 1 0.10 0.57 3.01
N GLY A 2 0.65 0.80 4.20
CA GLY A 2 2.10 0.80 4.46
C GLY A 2 2.50 -0.01 5.70
N ILE A 3 3.79 0.02 6.05
CA ILE A 3 4.40 -0.68 7.20
C ILE A 3 3.99 -2.17 7.19
N ALA A 4 3.46 -2.68 8.29
CA ALA A 4 3.03 -4.07 8.47
C ALA A 4 1.94 -4.48 7.48
N ALA A 5 1.12 -3.52 7.06
CA ALA A 5 0.00 -3.75 6.16
C ALA A 5 0.34 -3.59 4.69
N THR A 6 1.61 -3.34 4.32
CA THR A 6 2.02 -3.29 2.91
C THR A 6 1.52 -4.53 2.17
N PRO A 7 0.68 -4.37 1.12
CA PRO A 7 0.10 -5.49 0.40
C PRO A 7 1.10 -5.98 -0.65
N THR A 8 2.24 -6.53 -0.21
CA THR A 8 3.36 -6.93 -1.09
C THR A 8 2.91 -7.85 -2.24
N PRO A 9 2.03 -8.85 -2.04
CA PRO A 9 1.53 -9.66 -3.15
C PRO A 9 0.82 -8.83 -4.22
N LEU A 10 -0.05 -7.89 -3.83
CA LEU A 10 -0.72 -7.00 -4.80
C LEU A 10 0.26 -6.10 -5.55
N LEU A 11 1.32 -5.62 -4.88
CA LEU A 11 2.35 -4.79 -5.51
C LEU A 11 3.23 -5.57 -6.49
N GLN A 12 3.52 -6.83 -6.16
CA GLN A 12 4.20 -7.77 -7.04
C GLN A 12 3.34 -8.06 -8.28
N SER A 13 2.08 -8.45 -8.10
CA SER A 13 1.15 -8.70 -9.20
C SER A 13 0.90 -7.46 -10.06
N LEU A 14 0.87 -6.25 -9.48
CA LEU A 14 0.78 -5.01 -10.26
C LEU A 14 2.00 -4.86 -11.19
N SER A 15 3.20 -5.19 -10.70
CA SER A 15 4.44 -5.05 -11.47
C SER A 15 4.49 -6.08 -12.60
N GLU A 16 4.12 -7.32 -12.33
CA GLU A 16 3.98 -8.39 -13.33
C GLU A 16 2.92 -8.04 -14.38
N HIS A 17 1.76 -7.57 -13.93
CA HIS A 17 0.67 -7.17 -14.80
C HIS A 17 1.07 -5.99 -15.70
N ALA A 18 1.82 -5.03 -15.17
CA ALA A 18 2.32 -3.89 -15.95
C ALA A 18 3.29 -4.31 -17.06
N VAL A 19 4.14 -5.30 -16.79
CA VAL A 19 5.02 -5.89 -17.82
C VAL A 19 4.20 -6.66 -18.85
N ALA A 20 3.37 -7.60 -18.40
CA ALA A 20 2.60 -8.49 -19.27
C ALA A 20 1.64 -7.74 -20.22
N ASN A 21 1.08 -6.62 -19.77
CA ASN A 21 0.13 -5.82 -20.54
C ASN A 21 0.75 -4.51 -21.08
N ASN A 22 2.07 -4.36 -21.00
CA ASN A 22 2.79 -3.17 -21.44
C ASN A 22 2.17 -1.86 -20.88
N LEU A 23 1.67 -1.89 -19.64
CA LEU A 23 1.14 -0.70 -18.99
C LEU A 23 2.27 0.31 -18.79
N LYS A 24 1.93 1.60 -18.91
CA LYS A 24 2.85 2.73 -18.77
C LYS A 24 2.16 3.88 -18.06
N GLY A 25 2.95 4.72 -17.40
CA GLY A 25 2.45 5.91 -16.72
C GLY A 25 1.73 5.61 -15.39
N VAL A 26 1.90 4.41 -14.84
CA VAL A 26 1.36 4.06 -13.53
C VAL A 26 2.13 4.81 -12.46
N LYS A 27 1.42 5.50 -11.57
CA LYS A 27 2.00 6.23 -10.45
C LYS A 27 1.57 5.60 -9.13
N LEU A 28 2.55 5.25 -8.30
CA LEU A 28 2.28 4.74 -6.95
C LEU A 28 2.47 5.86 -5.94
N HIS A 29 1.44 6.15 -5.14
CA HIS A 29 1.53 7.05 -4.00
C HIS A 29 1.42 6.25 -2.71
N HIS A 30 2.40 6.39 -1.83
CA HIS A 30 2.47 5.58 -0.61
C HIS A 30 3.26 6.27 0.50
N LEU A 31 3.01 5.86 1.74
CA LEU A 31 3.89 6.11 2.88
C LEU A 31 5.01 5.05 2.91
N HIS A 32 5.59 4.78 4.08
CA HIS A 32 6.60 3.73 4.23
C HIS A 32 6.03 2.38 3.79
N LEU A 33 6.69 1.71 2.85
CA LEU A 33 6.39 0.33 2.45
C LEU A 33 7.47 -0.63 2.97
N GLU A 34 7.06 -1.77 3.53
CA GLU A 34 7.96 -2.90 3.82
C GLU A 34 8.03 -3.89 2.64
N GLY A 35 9.08 -4.71 2.61
CA GLY A 35 9.29 -5.74 1.58
C GLY A 35 9.92 -5.23 0.28
N ALA A 36 9.88 -6.07 -0.75
CA ALA A 36 10.48 -5.81 -2.05
C ALA A 36 9.76 -4.69 -2.82
N THR A 37 10.52 -3.99 -3.67
CA THR A 37 10.08 -2.87 -4.51
C THR A 37 10.25 -3.21 -6.00
N PRO A 38 9.56 -4.24 -6.52
CA PRO A 38 9.80 -4.79 -7.87
C PRO A 38 9.69 -3.76 -9.00
N TRP A 39 8.90 -2.70 -8.82
CA TRP A 39 8.79 -1.61 -9.78
C TRP A 39 10.06 -0.78 -9.98
N THR A 40 11.07 -0.90 -9.10
CA THR A 40 12.36 -0.22 -9.30
C THR A 40 13.33 -1.01 -10.18
N ALA A 41 13.01 -2.27 -10.51
CA ALA A 41 13.84 -3.12 -11.34
C ALA A 41 13.84 -2.67 -12.81
N GLU A 42 14.89 -3.08 -13.53
CA GLU A 42 14.95 -2.91 -14.97
C GLU A 42 13.78 -3.64 -15.66
N GLY A 43 13.23 -3.04 -16.72
CA GLY A 43 12.04 -3.55 -17.42
C GLY A 43 10.68 -3.20 -16.77
N VAL A 44 10.68 -2.72 -15.52
CA VAL A 44 9.47 -2.25 -14.81
C VAL A 44 9.51 -0.76 -14.49
N ARG A 45 10.69 -0.20 -14.20
CA ARG A 45 10.86 1.21 -13.77
C ARG A 45 10.42 2.27 -14.79
N ASP A 46 10.31 1.91 -16.07
CA ASP A 46 9.77 2.76 -17.14
C ASP A 46 8.24 2.71 -17.24
N ARG A 47 7.61 1.84 -16.45
CA ARG A 47 6.16 1.55 -16.47
C ARG A 47 5.46 2.11 -15.25
N ILE A 48 6.08 1.90 -14.09
CA ILE A 48 5.58 2.28 -12.78
C ILE A 48 6.60 3.21 -12.14
N ARG A 49 6.17 4.42 -11.78
CA ARG A 49 6.98 5.37 -11.01
C ARG A 49 6.36 5.60 -9.65
N SER A 50 7.08 5.28 -8.58
CA SER A 50 6.62 5.54 -7.23
C SER A 50 6.95 6.96 -6.80
N ASN A 51 5.96 7.66 -6.24
CA ASN A 51 6.09 8.90 -5.50
C ASN A 51 5.84 8.63 -4.01
N SER A 52 6.94 8.54 -3.27
CA SER A 52 6.95 8.29 -1.84
C SER A 52 6.62 9.56 -1.06
N LEU A 53 5.58 9.51 -0.22
CA LEU A 53 5.20 10.57 0.71
C LEU A 53 5.83 10.36 2.10
N PHE A 54 6.43 9.19 2.33
CA PHE A 54 7.31 8.87 3.45
C PHE A 54 8.20 7.68 3.07
N THR A 55 9.50 7.92 2.85
CA THR A 55 10.38 6.90 2.23
C THR A 55 10.92 5.87 3.23
N GLY A 56 10.57 4.61 3.01
CA GLY A 56 11.15 3.44 3.68
C GLY A 56 12.57 3.14 3.22
N HIS A 57 13.29 2.29 3.96
CA HIS A 57 14.69 1.97 3.67
C HIS A 57 14.89 1.37 2.26
N ASN A 58 13.94 0.54 1.82
CA ASN A 58 13.89 -0.15 0.54
C ASN A 58 13.79 0.78 -0.69
N LEU A 59 13.43 2.05 -0.52
CA LEU A 59 13.27 3.01 -1.62
C LEU A 59 14.28 4.16 -1.63
N ARG A 60 15.10 4.34 -0.57
CA ARG A 60 16.04 5.47 -0.48
C ARG A 60 17.03 5.51 -1.64
N ALA A 61 17.60 4.36 -2.01
CA ALA A 61 18.53 4.27 -3.14
C ALA A 61 17.83 4.59 -4.47
N ALA A 62 16.60 4.11 -4.67
CA ALA A 62 15.83 4.41 -5.87
C ALA A 62 15.51 5.90 -6.01
N VAL A 63 15.22 6.58 -4.90
CA VAL A 63 15.04 8.04 -4.86
C VAL A 63 16.35 8.75 -5.21
N ASN A 64 17.47 8.41 -4.56
CA ASN A 64 18.77 9.04 -4.80
C ASN A 64 19.25 8.85 -6.25
N ASN A 65 18.88 7.74 -6.89
CA ASN A 65 19.24 7.43 -8.27
C ASN A 65 18.22 7.96 -9.31
N GLY A 66 17.19 8.70 -8.90
CA GLY A 66 16.18 9.29 -9.80
C GLY A 66 15.15 8.30 -10.38
N ILE A 67 15.12 7.07 -9.87
CA ILE A 67 14.20 5.99 -10.28
C ILE A 67 12.83 6.18 -9.64
N ALA A 68 12.78 6.68 -8.41
CA ALA A 68 11.57 7.01 -7.67
C ALA A 68 11.55 8.49 -7.28
N ASP A 69 10.35 9.04 -7.07
CA ASP A 69 10.15 10.38 -6.56
C ASP A 69 9.95 10.37 -5.04
N PHE A 70 10.31 11.46 -4.39
CA PHE A 70 10.00 11.74 -3.00
C PHE A 70 9.32 13.10 -2.90
N ASN A 71 8.11 13.14 -2.34
CA ASN A 71 7.38 14.38 -2.10
C ASN A 71 7.21 14.59 -0.60
N SER A 72 7.89 15.61 -0.09
CA SER A 72 7.87 15.97 1.32
C SER A 72 6.56 16.69 1.67
N CYS A 73 5.83 16.16 2.64
CA CYS A 73 4.66 16.79 3.24
C CYS A 73 4.52 16.30 4.68
N PHE A 74 3.74 17.01 5.49
CA PHE A 74 3.46 16.51 6.83
C PHE A 74 2.52 15.31 6.76
N LEU A 75 2.71 14.33 7.64
CA LEU A 75 1.92 13.11 7.64
C LEU A 75 0.40 13.37 7.76
N TYR A 76 0.01 14.39 8.54
CA TYR A 76 -1.39 14.78 8.69
C TYR A 76 -2.00 15.42 7.43
N GLU A 77 -1.17 15.93 6.52
CA GLU A 77 -1.60 16.54 5.26
C GLU A 77 -1.85 15.49 4.17
N VAL A 78 -1.23 14.31 4.27
CA VAL A 78 -1.38 13.27 3.24
C VAL A 78 -2.86 12.90 2.98
N PRO A 79 -3.70 12.66 4.01
CA PRO A 79 -5.13 12.49 3.81
C PRO A 79 -5.82 13.67 3.09
N LEU A 80 -5.38 14.91 3.36
CA LEU A 80 -5.92 16.12 2.73
C LEU A 80 -5.56 16.19 1.25
N LEU A 81 -4.37 15.74 0.86
CA LEU A 81 -3.96 15.68 -0.55
C LEU A 81 -4.92 14.81 -1.38
N PHE A 82 -5.40 13.70 -0.81
CA PHE A 82 -6.38 12.81 -1.46
C PHE A 82 -7.77 13.43 -1.45
N ARG A 83 -8.25 13.91 -0.28
CA ARG A 83 -9.59 14.48 -0.12
C ARG A 83 -9.83 15.75 -0.95
N LYS A 84 -8.79 16.57 -1.14
CA LYS A 84 -8.85 17.78 -1.98
C LYS A 84 -8.56 17.50 -3.47
N GLY A 85 -8.22 16.26 -3.83
CA GLY A 85 -7.87 15.88 -5.19
C GLY A 85 -6.53 16.45 -5.70
N ALA A 86 -5.70 17.01 -4.81
CA ALA A 86 -4.34 17.44 -5.17
C ALA A 86 -3.48 16.25 -5.62
N ILE A 87 -3.70 15.08 -5.00
CA ILE A 87 -3.32 13.79 -5.54
C ILE A 87 -4.62 13.03 -5.82
N LYS A 88 -5.00 12.92 -7.09
CA LYS A 88 -6.16 12.14 -7.52
C LYS A 88 -5.79 10.66 -7.56
N LEU A 89 -6.52 9.85 -6.78
CA LEU A 89 -6.34 8.40 -6.77
C LEU A 89 -7.29 7.73 -7.74
N ASN A 90 -6.78 6.79 -8.53
CA ASN A 90 -7.59 5.95 -9.42
C ASN A 90 -7.92 4.60 -8.80
N ALA A 91 -7.05 4.08 -7.96
CA ALA A 91 -7.24 2.81 -7.27
C ALA A 91 -6.53 2.82 -5.91
N SER A 92 -7.05 2.05 -4.96
CA SER A 92 -6.42 1.76 -3.68
C SER A 92 -6.08 0.28 -3.57
N LEU A 93 -4.81 -0.03 -3.32
CA LEU A 93 -4.35 -1.38 -2.97
C LEU A 93 -4.22 -1.46 -1.44
N ILE A 94 -5.05 -2.30 -0.83
CA ILE A 94 -5.12 -2.45 0.63
C ILE A 94 -5.05 -3.91 1.04
N GLN A 95 -4.85 -4.12 2.32
CA GLN A 95 -4.85 -5.42 2.97
C GLN A 95 -5.77 -5.34 4.19
N VAL A 96 -6.72 -6.26 4.33
CA VAL A 96 -7.75 -6.18 5.37
C VAL A 96 -7.87 -7.50 6.14
N SER A 97 -8.45 -7.46 7.34
CA SER A 97 -8.88 -8.68 8.03
C SER A 97 -9.98 -9.40 7.25
N PRO A 98 -10.24 -10.69 7.52
CA PRO A 98 -11.43 -11.36 7.00
C PRO A 98 -12.71 -10.62 7.41
N PRO A 99 -13.75 -10.62 6.56
CA PRO A 99 -15.05 -10.07 6.92
C PRO A 99 -15.63 -10.83 8.11
N ASP A 100 -16.33 -10.13 8.99
CA ASP A 100 -17.13 -10.77 10.03
C ASP A 100 -18.50 -11.22 9.49
N ALA A 101 -19.35 -11.76 10.37
CA ALA A 101 -20.69 -12.23 10.01
C ALA A 101 -21.59 -11.12 9.42
N ASN A 102 -21.26 -9.85 9.64
CA ASN A 102 -21.99 -8.70 9.12
C ASN A 102 -21.31 -8.07 7.90
N GLY A 103 -20.28 -8.72 7.33
CA GLY A 103 -19.58 -8.23 6.14
C GLY A 103 -18.59 -7.10 6.40
N TYR A 104 -18.20 -6.82 7.64
CA TYR A 104 -17.19 -5.80 7.93
C TYR A 104 -15.80 -6.40 8.01
N CYS A 105 -14.85 -5.78 7.34
CA CYS A 105 -13.41 -6.00 7.48
C CYS A 105 -12.76 -4.86 8.30
N SER A 106 -11.48 -5.03 8.62
CA SER A 106 -10.64 -4.02 9.27
C SER A 106 -9.41 -3.71 8.42
N LEU A 107 -9.08 -2.42 8.24
CA LEU A 107 -7.82 -1.93 7.68
C LEU A 107 -6.61 -2.32 8.56
N GLY A 108 -6.85 -2.69 9.81
CA GLY A 108 -5.89 -3.27 10.72
C GLY A 108 -4.85 -2.26 11.19
N THR A 109 -3.57 -2.59 10.99
CA THR A 109 -2.45 -1.82 11.56
C THR A 109 -2.16 -0.50 10.84
N SER A 110 -2.77 -0.26 9.67
CA SER A 110 -2.52 0.93 8.85
C SER A 110 -3.84 1.61 8.48
N VAL A 111 -4.36 2.44 9.39
CA VAL A 111 -5.54 3.29 9.11
C VAL A 111 -5.10 4.59 8.44
N ASP A 112 -4.12 5.28 9.05
CA ASP A 112 -3.39 6.46 8.57
C ASP A 112 -3.97 7.18 7.33
N THR A 113 -3.25 7.16 6.21
CA THR A 113 -3.70 7.70 4.93
C THR A 113 -4.60 6.72 4.18
N ALA A 114 -4.57 5.44 4.55
CA ALA A 114 -5.34 4.40 3.90
C ALA A 114 -6.84 4.64 3.97
N ARG A 115 -7.35 5.11 5.12
CA ARG A 115 -8.75 5.49 5.28
C ARG A 115 -9.17 6.59 4.30
N ALA A 116 -8.29 7.55 4.03
CA ALA A 116 -8.55 8.58 3.04
C ALA A 116 -8.40 8.05 1.61
N ALA A 117 -7.47 7.12 1.36
CA ALA A 117 -7.31 6.50 0.05
C ALA A 117 -8.58 5.73 -0.35
N VAL A 118 -9.09 4.84 0.52
CA VAL A 118 -10.28 4.02 0.24
C VAL A 118 -11.56 4.85 0.07
N THR A 119 -11.65 6.05 0.64
CA THR A 119 -12.83 6.93 0.42
C THR A 119 -12.72 7.84 -0.79
N ASN A 120 -11.54 7.94 -1.41
CA ASN A 120 -11.30 8.86 -2.52
C ASN A 120 -10.84 8.16 -3.81
N SER A 121 -10.61 6.84 -3.78
CA SER A 121 -10.35 6.04 -4.98
C SER A 121 -11.64 5.39 -5.49
N PRO A 122 -11.95 5.47 -6.80
CA PRO A 122 -13.12 4.81 -7.37
C PRO A 122 -12.98 3.29 -7.49
N LEU A 123 -11.76 2.75 -7.33
CA LEU A 123 -11.48 1.32 -7.38
C LEU A 123 -10.73 0.89 -6.11
N ILE A 124 -11.22 -0.14 -5.42
CA ILE A 124 -10.63 -0.68 -4.20
C ILE A 124 -10.36 -2.17 -4.39
N ILE A 125 -9.07 -2.51 -4.37
CA ILE A 125 -8.60 -3.89 -4.44
C ILE A 125 -8.01 -4.23 -3.08
N ALA A 126 -8.66 -5.15 -2.37
CA ALA A 126 -8.29 -5.55 -1.03
C ALA A 126 -7.84 -7.02 -1.01
N MET A 127 -6.68 -7.25 -0.41
CA MET A 127 -6.19 -8.59 -0.07
C MET A 127 -6.67 -8.95 1.34
N VAL A 128 -7.41 -10.05 1.48
CA VAL A 128 -7.87 -10.55 2.79
C VAL A 128 -6.75 -11.36 3.43
N ASN A 129 -6.26 -10.91 4.59
CA ASN A 129 -5.26 -11.63 5.37
C ASN A 129 -5.80 -11.95 6.77
N LYS A 130 -5.89 -13.23 7.12
CA LYS A 130 -6.29 -13.71 8.46
C LYS A 130 -5.37 -13.21 9.59
N ASN A 131 -4.12 -12.89 9.27
CA ASN A 131 -3.14 -12.35 10.21
C ASN A 131 -3.32 -10.83 10.42
N MET A 132 -4.10 -10.14 9.59
CA MET A 132 -4.41 -8.72 9.78
C MET A 132 -5.32 -8.55 11.00
N PRO A 133 -4.89 -7.86 12.07
CA PRO A 133 -5.70 -7.70 13.25
C PRO A 133 -6.95 -6.87 12.96
N ARG A 134 -8.04 -7.19 13.65
CA ARG A 134 -9.24 -6.38 13.66
C ARG A 134 -9.07 -5.23 14.65
N THR A 135 -8.76 -4.04 14.15
CA THR A 135 -8.63 -2.82 14.95
C THR A 135 -9.98 -2.09 15.03
N PHE A 136 -10.21 -1.41 16.15
CA PHE A 136 -11.39 -0.56 16.32
C PHE A 136 -11.15 0.86 15.80
N GLY A 137 -12.20 1.68 15.75
CA GLY A 137 -12.16 3.06 15.26
C GLY A 137 -12.36 3.14 13.75
N ASP A 138 -11.67 4.08 13.10
CA ASP A 138 -11.84 4.39 11.66
C ASP A 138 -11.30 3.30 10.71
N GLY A 139 -10.77 2.20 11.25
CA GLY A 139 -10.30 1.05 10.47
C GLY A 139 -11.40 0.18 9.88
N VAL A 140 -12.66 0.39 10.25
CA VAL A 140 -13.78 -0.47 9.81
C VAL A 140 -14.20 -0.15 8.37
N ILE A 141 -14.36 -1.19 7.55
CA ILE A 141 -14.82 -1.08 6.15
C ILE A 141 -15.72 -2.26 5.80
N HIS A 142 -16.92 -2.00 5.24
CA HIS A 142 -17.82 -3.04 4.77
C HIS A 142 -17.40 -3.56 3.39
N VAL A 143 -17.56 -4.85 3.12
CA VAL A 143 -17.19 -5.48 1.83
C VAL A 143 -17.90 -4.86 0.63
N SER A 144 -19.08 -4.26 0.80
CA SER A 144 -19.79 -3.56 -0.29
C SER A 144 -19.06 -2.32 -0.82
N HIS A 145 -18.02 -1.84 -0.12
CA HIS A 145 -17.16 -0.76 -0.60
C HIS A 145 -15.91 -1.28 -1.32
N ILE A 146 -15.67 -2.59 -1.34
CA ILE A 146 -14.49 -3.21 -1.95
C ILE A 146 -14.90 -3.81 -3.29
N ASP A 147 -14.29 -3.36 -4.39
CA ASP A 147 -14.61 -3.85 -5.73
C ASP A 147 -14.03 -5.25 -5.99
N TYR A 148 -12.81 -5.50 -5.53
CA TYR A 148 -12.14 -6.79 -5.66
C TYR A 148 -11.56 -7.23 -4.32
N LEU A 149 -12.07 -8.36 -3.82
CA LEU A 149 -11.61 -8.98 -2.58
C LEU A 149 -10.83 -10.26 -2.92
N VAL A 150 -9.51 -10.23 -2.75
CA VAL A 150 -8.60 -11.33 -3.10
C VAL A 150 -8.29 -12.15 -1.86
N ASN A 151 -8.58 -13.46 -1.89
CA ASN A 151 -8.45 -14.37 -0.74
C ASN A 151 -7.02 -14.94 -0.53
N GLU A 152 -6.01 -14.47 -1.27
CA GLU A 152 -4.70 -15.12 -1.39
C GLU A 152 -3.69 -14.86 -0.24
N ALA A 153 -4.09 -14.39 0.94
CA ALA A 153 -3.14 -14.14 2.04
C ALA A 153 -3.23 -15.11 3.22
N ASP A 154 -3.84 -16.29 3.07
CA ASP A 154 -3.87 -17.31 4.13
C ASP A 154 -2.47 -17.76 4.62
N GLY A 155 -1.41 -17.47 3.86
CA GLY A 155 -0.01 -17.68 4.24
C GLY A 155 0.86 -16.42 4.26
N PHE A 156 0.34 -15.24 3.96
CA PHE A 156 1.15 -14.02 3.99
C PHE A 156 1.27 -13.52 5.43
N GLU A 157 2.47 -13.56 5.98
CA GLU A 157 2.75 -12.94 7.27
C GLU A 157 2.80 -11.42 7.12
N LEU A 158 2.24 -10.70 8.09
CA LEU A 158 2.42 -9.25 8.14
C LEU A 158 3.90 -8.92 8.28
N HIS A 159 4.34 -7.80 7.72
CA HIS A 159 5.72 -7.35 7.92
C HIS A 159 5.94 -7.04 9.40
N GLN A 160 6.98 -7.64 9.97
CA GLN A 160 7.38 -7.48 11.36
C GLN A 160 8.71 -6.76 11.43
N ARG A 161 8.83 -5.83 12.38
CA ARG A 161 10.12 -5.25 12.74
C ARG A 161 10.63 -5.96 13.98
N ASN A 162 11.71 -6.72 13.83
CA ASN A 162 12.37 -7.39 14.95
C ASN A 162 13.06 -6.34 15.84
N ILE A 163 12.55 -6.17 17.06
CA ILE A 163 13.16 -5.30 18.08
C ILE A 163 13.99 -6.21 19.00
N GLY A 164 15.22 -6.50 18.59
CA GLY A 164 16.22 -7.31 19.31
C GLY A 164 17.64 -6.89 18.90
N GLN A 165 18.63 -7.12 19.78
CA GLN A 165 19.93 -6.42 19.84
C GLN A 165 20.43 -5.90 18.49
N GLN A 166 20.33 -4.58 18.31
CA GLN A 166 21.15 -3.88 17.33
C GLN A 166 22.60 -4.13 17.71
N ASN A 167 23.28 -5.02 17.00
CA ASN A 167 24.73 -5.04 17.02
C ASN A 167 25.19 -3.68 16.49
N GLU A 168 26.03 -3.03 17.30
CA GLU A 168 26.77 -1.82 16.99
C GLU A 168 27.35 -1.87 15.57
N GLN A 169 27.08 -0.83 14.78
CA GLN A 169 27.87 -0.45 13.61
C GLN A 169 28.12 1.05 13.68
#